data_AF-A0A1R0H7T1-F1
#
_entry.id   AF-A0A1R0H7T1-F1
#
_cell.length_a   1.000
_cell.length_b   1.000
_cell.length_c   1.000
_cell.angle_alpha   90.00
_cell.angle_beta   90.00
_cell.angle_gamma   90.00
#
_symmetry.space_group_name_H-M   'P 1'
#
loop_
_entity.id
_entity.type
_entity.pdbx_description
1 polymer ?
#
loop_
_entity_poly.entity_id
_entity_poly.type
_entity_poly.pdbx_seq_one_letter_code
_entity_poly.pdbx_strand_id
1 'polypeptide(L)'
;MHSISKFSYKALKSSDSAQPSQNNPIVSHFNLNLPNGCPSPHQNPTAFRSFANDVMDSFFEKWSSETYSGGHDFFRDLSSLTTNATETTSNTHSVSENSDTLLIPSIQMGPLSIKHDEHFTKLLFDTIDLYSKNQNACRTDMTSGYFNLANMHKNAILNSSGCFNLIIASPEANGFYGASGISGHIPNAYSMFELEFISQVINKNRSDKVKVYEFSKKGWTYHAKGFSF
;
A
#
# COMPACT_ATOMS: atom_id res chain seq x y z
N MET A 1 -1.88 -25.75 6.49
CA MET A 1 -1.95 -24.31 6.77
C MET A 1 -0.55 -23.81 7.15
N HIS A 2 0.15 -23.15 6.22
CA HIS A 2 1.48 -22.58 6.52
C HIS A 2 1.27 -21.20 7.13
N SER A 3 1.53 -21.06 8.43
CA SER A 3 1.46 -19.79 9.15
C SER A 3 2.70 -18.92 8.84
N ILE A 4 2.51 -17.60 8.80
CA ILE A 4 3.56 -16.57 8.66
C ILE A 4 4.64 -16.72 9.74
N SER A 5 4.36 -17.45 10.83
CA SER A 5 5.32 -17.78 11.88
C SER A 5 6.61 -18.45 11.39
N LYS A 6 6.62 -19.10 10.21
CA LYS A 6 7.86 -19.65 9.61
C LYS A 6 8.82 -18.56 9.13
N PHE A 7 8.33 -17.35 8.88
CA PHE A 7 9.09 -16.17 8.46
C PHE A 7 9.33 -15.19 9.62
N SER A 8 8.89 -15.54 10.83
CA SER A 8 9.13 -14.76 12.04
C SER A 8 10.48 -15.11 12.65
N TYR A 9 11.26 -14.09 13.00
CA TYR A 9 12.46 -14.24 13.82
C TYR A 9 12.12 -14.01 15.30
N LYS A 10 12.80 -14.75 16.18
CA LYS A 10 12.68 -14.58 17.64
C LYS A 10 13.94 -13.93 18.18
N ALA A 11 13.78 -12.88 18.97
CA ALA A 11 14.84 -12.42 19.86
C ALA A 11 14.92 -13.39 21.04
N LEU A 12 15.96 -14.22 21.08
CA LEU A 12 16.21 -15.14 22.18
C LEU A 12 17.21 -14.52 23.14
N LYS A 13 16.99 -14.65 24.45
CA LYS A 13 17.97 -14.17 25.43
C LYS A 13 19.29 -14.91 25.23
N SER A 14 20.41 -14.21 25.15
CA SER A 14 21.73 -14.85 25.12
C SER A 14 21.88 -15.68 26.40
N SER A 15 22.24 -16.96 26.27
CA SER A 15 22.53 -17.81 27.43
C SER A 15 23.70 -17.19 28.22
N ASP A 16 23.62 -17.19 29.55
CA ASP A 16 24.55 -16.56 30.50
C ASP A 16 26.01 -17.08 30.46
N SER A 17 26.44 -17.74 29.38
CA SER A 17 27.75 -18.36 29.19
C SER A 17 28.67 -17.64 28.21
N ALA A 18 28.24 -16.56 27.55
CA ALA A 18 29.11 -15.78 26.67
C ALA A 18 29.69 -14.58 27.43
N GLN A 19 30.99 -14.60 27.71
CA GLN A 19 31.67 -13.45 28.30
C GLN A 19 31.56 -12.22 27.39
N PRO A 20 31.23 -11.04 27.93
CA PRO A 20 31.13 -9.82 27.13
C PRO A 20 32.51 -9.43 26.58
N SER A 21 32.56 -9.11 25.28
CA SER A 21 33.75 -8.52 24.68
C SER A 21 33.95 -7.11 25.22
N GLN A 22 35.16 -6.79 25.70
CA GLN A 22 35.48 -5.56 26.44
C GLN A 22 35.34 -4.24 25.65
N ASN A 23 34.91 -4.28 24.38
CA ASN A 23 34.95 -3.11 23.51
C ASN A 23 33.57 -2.52 23.15
N ASN A 24 32.45 -3.00 23.71
CA ASN A 24 31.15 -2.34 23.52
C ASN A 24 30.12 -2.72 24.61
N PRO A 25 29.85 -1.86 25.61
CA PRO A 25 29.00 -2.20 26.76
C PRO A 25 27.49 -2.30 26.45
N ILE A 26 27.06 -2.13 25.19
CA ILE A 26 25.64 -2.11 24.79
C ILE A 26 25.21 -3.40 24.04
N VAL A 27 26.13 -4.34 23.78
CA VAL A 27 25.85 -5.59 23.01
C VAL A 27 26.03 -6.77 24.00
N SER A 28 25.13 -7.71 24.26
CA SER A 28 23.93 -8.21 23.59
C SER A 28 23.18 -9.10 24.59
N HIS A 29 21.97 -8.71 25.03
CA HIS A 29 21.11 -9.61 25.81
C HIS A 29 20.22 -10.49 24.95
N PHE A 30 20.23 -10.29 23.63
CA PHE A 30 19.38 -11.01 22.70
C PHE A 30 20.14 -11.39 21.43
N ASN A 31 19.97 -12.64 21.01
CA ASN A 31 20.38 -13.15 19.71
C ASN A 31 19.16 -13.31 18.81
N LEU A 32 19.28 -12.86 17.57
CA LEU A 32 18.26 -13.03 16.56
C LEU A 32 18.30 -14.49 16.06
N ASN A 33 17.26 -15.28 16.31
CA ASN A 33 17.14 -16.61 15.73
C ASN A 33 16.54 -16.51 14.32
N LEU A 34 17.38 -16.75 13.32
CA LEU A 34 17.03 -16.63 11.91
C LEU A 34 16.82 -18.01 11.27
N PRO A 35 15.91 -18.13 10.28
CA PRO A 35 15.79 -19.34 9.47
C PRO A 35 17.11 -19.73 8.81
N ASN A 36 17.31 -21.04 8.57
CA ASN A 36 18.50 -21.54 7.88
C ASN A 36 18.69 -20.84 6.53
N GLY A 37 19.91 -20.34 6.28
CA GLY A 37 20.27 -19.62 5.06
C GLY A 37 19.86 -18.14 5.04
N CYS A 38 19.14 -17.64 6.04
CA CYS A 38 18.75 -16.24 6.13
C CYS A 38 19.93 -15.37 6.62
N PRO A 39 20.41 -14.37 5.85
CA PRO A 39 21.50 -13.50 6.28
C PRO A 39 21.10 -12.62 7.47
N SER A 40 22.07 -12.23 8.30
CA SER A 40 21.78 -11.34 9.43
C SER A 40 21.38 -9.94 8.96
N PRO A 41 20.22 -9.39 9.36
CA PRO A 41 19.82 -8.03 8.98
C PRO A 41 20.73 -6.96 9.58
N HIS A 42 21.44 -7.26 10.67
CA HIS A 42 22.37 -6.33 11.32
C HIS A 42 23.78 -6.41 10.71
N GLN A 43 24.25 -7.60 10.34
CA GLN A 43 25.62 -7.80 9.85
C GLN A 43 25.70 -7.72 8.32
N ASN A 44 24.66 -8.15 7.61
CA ASN A 44 24.60 -8.12 6.14
C ASN A 44 23.19 -7.71 5.66
N PRO A 45 22.82 -6.43 5.83
CA PRO A 45 21.47 -5.94 5.51
C PRO A 45 21.11 -6.11 4.03
N THR A 46 22.05 -5.93 3.10
CA THR A 46 21.77 -6.07 1.66
C THR A 46 21.43 -7.51 1.28
N ALA A 47 22.22 -8.49 1.76
CA ALA A 47 21.91 -9.89 1.50
C ALA A 47 20.59 -10.31 2.16
N PHE A 48 20.29 -9.81 3.37
CA PHE A 48 19.00 -10.05 4.01
C PHE A 48 17.83 -9.51 3.19
N ARG A 49 17.96 -8.30 2.63
CA ARG A 49 16.93 -7.74 1.74
C ARG A 49 16.72 -8.64 0.52
N SER A 50 17.79 -9.05 -0.16
CA SER A 50 17.67 -9.95 -1.32
C SER A 50 16.93 -11.23 -0.94
N PHE A 51 17.38 -11.91 0.12
CA PHE A 51 16.75 -13.12 0.64
C PHE A 51 15.26 -12.92 0.96
N ALA A 52 14.90 -11.80 1.60
CA ALA A 52 13.51 -11.51 1.93
C ALA A 52 12.64 -11.24 0.69
N ASN A 53 13.21 -10.60 -0.35
CA ASN A 53 12.52 -10.45 -1.64
C ASN A 53 12.31 -11.81 -2.29
N ASP A 54 13.35 -12.64 -2.40
CA ASP A 54 13.25 -13.99 -3.01
C ASP A 54 12.17 -14.86 -2.34
N VAL A 55 12.07 -14.79 -1.01
CA VAL A 55 11.04 -15.49 -0.23
C VAL A 55 9.63 -14.99 -0.57
N MET A 56 9.44 -13.67 -0.70
CA MET A 56 8.15 -13.09 -1.03
C MET A 56 7.78 -13.35 -2.49
N ASP A 57 8.72 -13.23 -3.41
CA ASP A 57 8.52 -13.52 -4.84
C ASP A 57 8.09 -14.98 -5.03
N SER A 58 8.78 -15.92 -4.38
CA SER A 58 8.40 -17.33 -4.38
C SER A 58 7.00 -17.57 -3.82
N PHE A 59 6.59 -16.80 -2.80
CA PHE A 59 5.23 -16.89 -2.25
C PHE A 59 4.19 -16.40 -3.25
N PHE A 60 4.43 -15.27 -3.92
CA PHE A 60 3.51 -14.73 -4.93
C PHE A 60 3.43 -15.62 -6.17
N GLU A 61 4.56 -16.12 -6.68
CA GLU A 61 4.58 -17.06 -7.82
C GLU A 61 3.77 -18.31 -7.51
N LYS A 62 3.99 -18.90 -6.33
CA LYS A 62 3.23 -20.07 -5.88
C LYS A 62 1.74 -19.75 -5.77
N TRP A 63 1.38 -18.67 -5.07
CA TRP A 63 -0.02 -18.28 -4.90
C TRP A 63 -0.71 -18.00 -6.24
N SER A 64 -0.03 -17.32 -7.16
CA SER A 64 -0.54 -17.05 -8.50
C SER A 64 -0.74 -18.33 -9.31
N SER A 65 0.21 -19.27 -9.24
CA SER A 65 0.09 -20.56 -9.94
C SER A 65 -1.06 -21.44 -9.41
N GLU A 66 -1.35 -21.36 -8.11
CA GLU A 66 -2.44 -22.11 -7.47
C GLU A 66 -3.81 -21.45 -7.68
N THR A 67 -3.85 -20.12 -7.86
CA THR A 67 -5.10 -19.34 -7.93
C THR A 67 -5.54 -19.07 -9.37
N TYR A 68 -4.59 -18.83 -10.29
CA TYR A 68 -4.86 -18.58 -11.70
C TYR A 68 -4.57 -19.84 -12.51
N SER A 69 -5.64 -20.49 -12.99
CA SER A 69 -5.54 -21.57 -13.97
C SER A 69 -5.02 -21.01 -15.30
N GLY A 70 -3.69 -20.89 -15.45
CA GLY A 70 -3.07 -20.29 -16.63
C GLY A 70 -1.65 -19.75 -16.46
N GLY A 71 -1.11 -19.66 -15.23
CA GLY A 71 0.31 -19.38 -15.01
C GLY A 71 0.79 -17.96 -15.40
N HIS A 72 -0.11 -16.97 -15.43
CA HIS A 72 0.24 -15.60 -15.79
C HIS A 72 0.58 -14.73 -14.58
N ASP A 73 1.62 -13.91 -14.73
CA ASP A 73 1.98 -12.84 -13.80
C ASP A 73 1.10 -11.62 -14.06
N PHE A 74 0.02 -11.53 -13.28
CA PHE A 74 -0.99 -10.47 -13.38
C PHE A 74 -0.38 -9.06 -13.40
N PHE A 75 0.67 -8.81 -12.60
CA PHE A 75 1.28 -7.48 -12.52
C PHE A 75 1.99 -7.11 -13.82
N ARG A 76 2.61 -8.08 -14.48
CA ARG A 76 3.25 -7.89 -15.78
C ARG A 76 2.24 -7.58 -16.87
N ASP A 77 1.13 -8.31 -16.89
CA ASP A 77 0.07 -8.13 -17.88
C ASP A 77 -0.62 -6.78 -17.69
N LEU A 78 -0.96 -6.41 -16.45
CA LEU A 78 -1.57 -5.11 -16.15
C LEU A 78 -0.62 -3.94 -16.47
N SER A 79 0.67 -4.10 -16.21
CA SER A 79 1.68 -3.10 -16.61
C SER A 79 1.74 -2.95 -18.13
N SER A 80 1.66 -4.06 -18.88
CA SER A 80 1.67 -4.05 -20.34
C SER A 80 0.46 -3.34 -20.95
N LEU A 81 -0.72 -3.43 -20.31
CA LEU A 81 -1.93 -2.73 -20.70
C LEU A 81 -1.79 -1.21 -20.57
N THR A 82 -0.97 -0.72 -19.64
CA THR A 82 -0.71 0.72 -19.47
C THR A 82 0.38 1.27 -20.39
N THR A 83 1.32 0.44 -20.85
CA THR A 83 2.41 0.88 -21.74
C THR A 83 2.05 0.81 -23.23
N ASN A 84 1.16 -0.11 -23.64
CA ASN A 84 0.90 -0.41 -25.06
C ASN A 84 -0.49 0.04 -25.55
N ALA A 85 -1.07 1.10 -24.98
CA ALA A 85 -2.41 1.61 -25.33
C ALA A 85 -2.59 2.09 -26.79
N THR A 86 -1.63 1.83 -27.69
CA THR A 86 -1.72 2.07 -29.14
C THR A 86 -1.67 0.81 -30.00
N GLU A 87 -1.43 -0.39 -29.47
CA GLU A 87 -1.45 -1.62 -30.27
C GLU A 87 -2.29 -2.72 -29.61
N THR A 88 -3.48 -2.93 -30.18
CA THR A 88 -4.37 -4.06 -29.91
C THR A 88 -3.65 -5.38 -30.23
N THR A 89 -2.92 -5.94 -29.27
CA THR A 89 -2.45 -7.33 -29.36
C THR A 89 -3.43 -8.24 -28.64
N SER A 90 -4.21 -8.94 -29.45
CA SER A 90 -5.25 -9.91 -29.10
C SER A 90 -4.67 -11.22 -28.55
N ASN A 91 -4.00 -11.18 -27.40
CA ASN A 91 -3.55 -12.37 -26.68
C ASN A 91 -3.89 -12.31 -25.17
N THR A 92 -5.01 -11.69 -24.82
CA THR A 92 -5.62 -11.87 -23.49
C THR A 92 -6.38 -13.19 -23.51
N HIS A 93 -5.74 -14.29 -23.09
CA HIS A 93 -6.47 -15.50 -22.79
C HIS A 93 -7.45 -15.23 -21.65
N SER A 94 -8.68 -15.67 -21.87
CA SER A 94 -9.83 -15.47 -21.00
C SER A 94 -9.53 -15.84 -19.56
N VAL A 95 -9.51 -14.83 -18.67
CA VAL A 95 -10.12 -15.00 -17.36
C VAL A 95 -11.46 -15.67 -17.63
N SER A 96 -11.75 -16.83 -17.04
CA SER A 96 -12.98 -17.57 -17.30
C SER A 96 -14.15 -16.60 -17.36
N GLU A 97 -14.95 -16.63 -18.42
CA GLU A 97 -16.01 -15.65 -18.72
C GLU A 97 -17.05 -15.45 -17.58
N ASN A 98 -16.97 -16.26 -16.53
CA ASN A 98 -17.83 -16.24 -15.34
C ASN A 98 -17.18 -15.64 -14.06
N SER A 99 -15.98 -15.06 -14.12
CA SER A 99 -15.37 -14.42 -12.93
C SER A 99 -15.55 -12.90 -12.98
N ASP A 100 -16.35 -12.36 -12.06
CA ASP A 100 -16.59 -10.92 -11.89
C ASP A 100 -15.69 -10.26 -10.83
N THR A 101 -14.95 -11.08 -10.08
CA THR A 101 -14.16 -10.68 -8.93
C THR A 101 -12.72 -11.10 -9.08
N LEU A 102 -11.80 -10.17 -8.86
CA LEU A 102 -10.36 -10.38 -8.89
C LEU A 102 -9.75 -10.19 -7.50
N LEU A 103 -9.05 -11.20 -6.99
CA LEU A 103 -8.31 -11.10 -5.73
C LEU A 103 -6.83 -10.85 -6.03
N ILE A 104 -6.26 -9.79 -5.46
CA ILE A 104 -4.83 -9.46 -5.64
C ILE A 104 -4.22 -9.26 -4.26
N PRO A 105 -3.41 -10.20 -3.74
CA PRO A 105 -2.63 -9.96 -2.54
C PRO A 105 -1.51 -8.98 -2.87
N SER A 106 -1.35 -7.96 -2.02
CA SER A 106 -0.23 -7.03 -2.08
C SER A 106 0.51 -7.01 -0.75
N ILE A 107 1.78 -6.61 -0.78
CA ILE A 107 2.59 -6.35 0.41
C ILE A 107 3.39 -5.07 0.20
N GLN A 108 3.58 -4.30 1.28
CA GLN A 108 4.49 -3.17 1.32
C GLN A 108 5.45 -3.34 2.50
N MET A 109 6.75 -3.36 2.21
CA MET A 109 7.79 -3.41 3.23
C MET A 109 9.01 -2.59 2.76
N GLY A 110 8.85 -1.26 2.78
CA GLY A 110 9.86 -0.30 2.31
C GLY A 110 11.28 -0.51 2.86
N PRO A 111 11.50 -0.84 4.16
CA PRO A 111 12.82 -1.14 4.69
C PRO A 111 13.52 -2.34 4.04
N LEU A 112 12.75 -3.24 3.42
CA LEU A 112 13.24 -4.40 2.67
C LEU A 112 13.22 -4.19 1.15
N SER A 113 12.92 -2.96 0.70
CA SER A 113 12.72 -2.61 -0.70
C SER A 113 11.55 -3.34 -1.39
N ILE A 114 10.63 -3.93 -0.63
CA ILE A 114 9.43 -4.58 -1.18
C ILE A 114 8.35 -3.52 -1.35
N LYS A 115 7.89 -3.33 -2.60
CA LYS A 115 7.05 -2.18 -3.02
C LYS A 115 5.80 -2.58 -3.82
N HIS A 116 5.25 -3.78 -3.60
CA HIS A 116 4.17 -4.31 -4.46
C HIS A 116 2.91 -3.44 -4.39
N ASP A 117 2.52 -3.01 -3.18
CA ASP A 117 1.35 -2.15 -2.98
C ASP A 117 1.53 -0.76 -3.63
N GLU A 118 2.73 -0.19 -3.53
CA GLU A 118 3.12 1.07 -4.19
C GLU A 118 2.97 0.95 -5.71
N HIS A 119 3.53 -0.11 -6.30
CA HIS A 119 3.44 -0.35 -7.75
C HIS A 119 1.99 -0.60 -8.20
N PHE A 120 1.24 -1.41 -7.46
CA PHE A 120 -0.16 -1.72 -7.77
C PHE A 120 -1.04 -0.46 -7.73
N THR A 121 -0.91 0.34 -6.67
CA THR A 121 -1.71 1.56 -6.52
C THR A 121 -1.37 2.58 -7.60
N LYS A 122 -0.08 2.70 -7.97
CA LYS A 122 0.35 3.54 -9.10
C LYS A 122 -0.33 3.09 -10.40
N LEU A 123 -0.28 1.79 -10.67
CA LEU A 123 -0.85 1.20 -11.87
C LEU A 123 -2.36 1.43 -11.96
N LEU A 124 -3.09 1.29 -10.85
CA LEU A 124 -4.52 1.61 -10.75
C LEU A 124 -4.79 3.08 -11.13
N PHE A 125 -4.02 4.02 -10.59
CA PHE A 125 -4.18 5.44 -10.94
C PHE A 125 -3.84 5.75 -12.41
N ASP A 126 -2.79 5.13 -12.95
CA ASP A 126 -2.41 5.28 -14.35
C ASP A 126 -3.52 4.74 -15.28
N THR A 127 -4.13 3.60 -14.92
CA THR A 127 -5.31 3.06 -15.63
C THR A 127 -6.50 4.02 -15.56
N ILE A 128 -6.85 4.54 -14.37
CA ILE A 128 -7.95 5.51 -14.22
C ILE A 128 -7.74 6.74 -15.11
N ASP A 129 -6.52 7.28 -15.15
CA ASP A 129 -6.19 8.43 -16.00
C ASP A 129 -6.29 8.10 -17.49
N LEU A 130 -5.75 6.95 -17.92
CA LEU A 130 -5.82 6.50 -19.31
C LEU A 130 -7.27 6.33 -19.79
N TYR A 131 -8.11 5.65 -19.00
CA TYR A 131 -9.54 5.50 -19.32
C TYR A 131 -10.25 6.84 -19.40
N SER A 132 -9.93 7.74 -18.46
CA SER A 132 -10.51 9.09 -18.40
C SER A 132 -10.16 9.95 -19.61
N LYS A 133 -9.00 9.71 -20.25
CA LYS A 133 -8.57 10.39 -21.48
C LYS A 133 -9.28 9.85 -22.72
N ASN A 134 -9.58 8.55 -22.77
CA ASN A 134 -9.97 7.87 -24.01
C ASN A 134 -11.48 7.68 -24.21
N GLN A 135 -12.29 7.47 -23.15
CA GLN A 135 -13.68 7.02 -23.33
C GLN A 135 -14.75 7.89 -22.65
N ASN A 136 -14.41 8.58 -21.54
CA ASN A 136 -15.13 9.67 -20.84
C ASN A 136 -14.51 9.78 -19.44
N ALA A 137 -14.75 10.88 -18.70
CA ALA A 137 -14.19 11.04 -17.36
C ALA A 137 -14.67 9.91 -16.42
N CYS A 138 -13.75 9.03 -16.02
CA CYS A 138 -14.01 8.02 -15.00
C CYS A 138 -14.22 8.74 -13.67
N ARG A 139 -15.33 8.44 -12.99
CA ARG A 139 -15.59 8.95 -11.64
C ARG A 139 -15.09 7.92 -10.64
N THR A 140 -14.07 8.29 -9.91
CA THR A 140 -13.50 7.46 -8.85
C THR A 140 -13.91 8.00 -7.48
N ASP A 141 -14.61 7.20 -6.71
CA ASP A 141 -14.89 7.49 -5.30
C ASP A 141 -13.85 6.75 -4.44
N MET A 142 -13.14 7.48 -3.59
CA MET A 142 -12.12 6.99 -2.68
C MET A 142 -12.57 7.21 -1.24
N THR A 143 -12.28 6.27 -0.35
CA THR A 143 -12.50 6.45 1.08
C THR A 143 -11.27 6.07 1.90
N SER A 144 -11.03 6.84 2.97
CA SER A 144 -10.03 6.54 3.99
C SER A 144 -10.50 7.02 5.35
N GLY A 145 -10.25 6.24 6.41
CA GLY A 145 -10.51 6.65 7.78
C GLY A 145 -9.75 7.92 8.22
N TYR A 146 -8.71 8.30 7.48
CA TYR A 146 -7.91 9.50 7.73
C TYR A 146 -7.40 10.10 6.42
N PHE A 147 -7.34 11.43 6.33
CA PHE A 147 -6.70 12.09 5.21
C PHE A 147 -5.17 12.11 5.40
N ASN A 148 -4.49 11.07 4.91
CA ASN A 148 -3.02 10.97 4.93
C ASN A 148 -2.49 10.34 3.64
N LEU A 149 -2.88 10.91 2.50
CA LEU A 149 -2.46 10.41 1.20
C LEU A 149 -0.97 10.67 0.97
N ALA A 150 -0.23 9.62 0.60
CA ALA A 150 1.14 9.75 0.12
C ALA A 150 1.21 10.71 -1.08
N ASN A 151 2.33 11.42 -1.23
CA ASN A 151 2.51 12.40 -2.30
C ASN A 151 2.27 11.81 -3.70
N MET A 152 2.64 10.54 -3.93
CA MET A 152 2.35 9.86 -5.18
C MET A 152 0.84 9.79 -5.49
N HIS A 153 -0.01 9.51 -4.49
CA HIS A 153 -1.46 9.44 -4.66
C HIS A 153 -2.05 10.83 -4.87
N LYS A 154 -1.62 11.82 -4.07
CA LYS A 154 -2.03 13.22 -4.25
C LYS A 154 -1.71 13.69 -5.67
N ASN A 155 -0.48 13.44 -6.14
CA ASN A 155 -0.04 13.84 -7.47
C ASN A 155 -0.79 13.11 -8.59
N ALA A 156 -1.06 11.82 -8.42
CA ALA A 156 -1.86 11.06 -9.36
C ALA A 156 -3.27 11.64 -9.49
N ILE A 157 -3.93 11.91 -8.36
CA ILE A 157 -5.25 12.54 -8.33
C ILE A 157 -5.19 13.92 -8.97
N LEU A 158 -4.24 14.78 -8.59
CA LEU A 158 -4.13 16.18 -9.03
C LEU A 158 -3.76 16.35 -10.51
N ASN A 159 -3.08 15.38 -11.12
CA ASN A 159 -2.66 15.46 -12.53
C ASN A 159 -3.49 14.56 -13.48
N SER A 160 -4.38 13.72 -12.97
CA SER A 160 -5.27 12.87 -13.77
C SER A 160 -6.34 13.65 -14.57
N SER A 161 -6.86 13.09 -15.65
CA SER A 161 -8.00 13.64 -16.40
C SER A 161 -9.37 13.27 -15.78
N GLY A 162 -9.38 12.31 -14.86
CA GLY A 162 -10.58 11.77 -14.22
C GLY A 162 -11.21 12.66 -13.14
N CYS A 163 -12.35 12.22 -12.63
CA CYS A 163 -13.08 12.87 -11.54
C CYS A 163 -12.90 12.06 -10.25
N PHE A 164 -12.66 12.73 -9.12
CA PHE A 164 -12.40 12.07 -7.84
C PHE A 164 -13.28 12.64 -6.73
N ASN A 165 -13.92 11.77 -5.96
CA ASN A 165 -14.54 12.15 -4.69
C ASN A 165 -13.85 11.40 -3.56
N LEU A 166 -13.39 12.14 -2.55
CA LEU A 166 -12.71 11.57 -1.40
C LEU A 166 -13.64 11.67 -0.20
N ILE A 167 -13.96 10.54 0.43
CA ILE A 167 -14.73 10.48 1.68
C ILE A 167 -13.77 10.15 2.82
N ILE A 168 -13.66 11.06 3.78
CA ILE A 168 -12.76 10.95 4.93
C ILE A 168 -13.51 11.11 6.25
N ALA A 169 -12.90 10.74 7.36
CA ALA A 169 -13.48 11.02 8.67
C ALA A 169 -13.44 12.53 8.96
N SER A 170 -14.55 13.11 9.45
CA SER A 170 -14.49 14.40 10.13
C SER A 170 -13.62 14.30 11.40
N PRO A 171 -13.17 15.43 11.98
CA PRO A 171 -12.44 15.41 13.24
C PRO A 171 -13.15 14.64 14.35
N GLU A 172 -14.48 14.79 14.48
CA GLU A 172 -15.33 14.11 15.46
C GLU A 172 -15.49 12.61 15.19
N ALA A 173 -15.38 12.20 13.93
CA ALA A 173 -15.43 10.79 13.53
C ALA A 173 -14.05 10.11 13.57
N ASN A 174 -13.01 10.82 14.01
CA ASN A 174 -11.67 10.29 14.17
C ASN A 174 -11.55 9.51 15.49
N GLY A 175 -10.90 8.34 15.48
CA GLY A 175 -10.67 7.54 16.69
C GLY A 175 -9.84 8.23 17.80
N PHE A 176 -9.13 9.31 17.49
CA PHE A 176 -8.38 10.13 18.46
C PHE A 176 -9.16 11.36 18.93
N TYR A 177 -10.40 11.56 18.49
CA TYR A 177 -11.21 12.70 18.90
C TYR A 177 -11.42 12.72 20.42
N GLY A 178 -11.09 13.85 21.05
CA GLY A 178 -11.21 14.02 22.50
C GLY A 178 -10.21 13.19 23.33
N ALA A 179 -9.22 12.55 22.69
CA ALA A 179 -8.16 11.85 23.42
C ALA A 179 -7.31 12.84 24.25
N SER A 180 -6.87 12.41 25.43
CA SER A 180 -6.04 13.25 26.31
C SER A 180 -4.61 13.42 25.78
N GLY A 181 -4.02 14.58 26.02
CA GLY A 181 -2.63 14.88 25.64
C GLY A 181 -2.44 15.05 24.13
N ILE A 182 -1.21 14.78 23.66
CA ILE A 182 -0.79 15.08 22.28
C ILE A 182 -1.66 14.36 21.23
N SER A 183 -2.11 13.14 21.53
CA SER A 183 -2.93 12.34 20.61
C SER A 183 -4.25 13.01 20.25
N GLY A 184 -4.83 13.85 21.11
CA GLY A 184 -6.04 14.60 20.83
C GLY A 184 -5.91 15.64 19.71
N HIS A 185 -4.67 15.98 19.30
CA HIS A 185 -4.41 16.88 18.18
C HIS A 185 -4.26 16.16 16.83
N ILE A 186 -4.23 14.83 16.80
CA ILE A 186 -4.15 14.03 15.56
C ILE A 186 -5.31 14.37 14.58
N PRO A 187 -6.58 14.51 15.02
CA PRO A 187 -7.66 14.90 14.11
C PRO A 187 -7.38 16.24 13.42
N ASN A 188 -6.91 17.24 14.18
CA ASN A 188 -6.57 18.57 13.64
C ASN A 188 -5.44 18.49 12.62
N ALA A 189 -4.44 17.62 12.83
CA ALA A 189 -3.36 17.42 11.86
C ALA A 189 -3.89 16.88 10.53
N TYR A 190 -4.86 15.96 10.55
CA TYR A 190 -5.50 15.50 9.31
C TYR A 190 -6.32 16.59 8.62
N SER A 191 -7.02 17.44 9.37
CA SER A 191 -7.69 18.62 8.78
C SER A 191 -6.70 19.58 8.12
N MET A 192 -5.50 19.75 8.69
CA MET A 192 -4.45 20.54 8.04
C MET A 192 -4.01 19.93 6.70
N PHE A 193 -3.81 18.61 6.64
CA PHE A 193 -3.45 17.93 5.39
C PHE A 193 -4.57 17.99 4.35
N GLU A 194 -5.83 17.92 4.78
CA GLU A 194 -6.99 18.12 3.91
C GLU A 194 -7.00 19.53 3.31
N LEU A 195 -6.85 20.57 4.15
CA LEU A 195 -6.81 21.96 3.69
C LEU A 195 -5.66 22.22 2.70
N GLU A 196 -4.49 21.63 2.95
CA GLU A 196 -3.35 21.69 2.04
C GLU A 196 -3.69 21.05 0.68
N PHE A 197 -4.34 19.89 0.68
CA PHE A 197 -4.74 19.20 -0.54
C PHE A 197 -5.83 19.96 -1.31
N ILE A 198 -6.86 20.47 -0.62
CA ILE A 198 -7.91 21.31 -1.24
C ILE A 198 -7.29 22.55 -1.88
N SER A 199 -6.32 23.18 -1.22
CA SER A 199 -5.57 24.31 -1.79
C SER A 199 -4.84 23.91 -3.07
N GLN A 200 -4.22 22.72 -3.12
CA GLN A 200 -3.60 22.20 -4.34
C GLN A 200 -4.61 21.92 -5.45
N VAL A 201 -5.79 21.38 -5.13
CA VAL A 201 -6.89 21.17 -6.08
C VAL A 201 -7.34 22.48 -6.71
N ILE A 202 -7.51 23.53 -5.89
CA ILE A 202 -7.88 24.87 -6.36
C ILE A 202 -6.79 25.44 -7.26
N ASN A 203 -5.53 25.39 -6.82
CA ASN A 203 -4.39 25.91 -7.58
C ASN A 203 -4.20 25.21 -8.94
N LYS A 204 -4.63 23.95 -9.05
CA LYS A 204 -4.63 23.16 -10.29
C LYS A 204 -5.88 23.37 -11.15
N ASN A 205 -6.82 24.24 -10.74
CA ASN A 205 -8.12 24.46 -11.38
C ASN A 205 -8.94 23.17 -11.53
N ARG A 206 -8.99 22.36 -10.47
CA ARG A 206 -9.67 21.06 -10.47
C ARG A 206 -10.85 20.96 -9.51
N SER A 207 -11.31 22.08 -8.99
CA SER A 207 -12.40 22.12 -8.02
C SER A 207 -13.73 21.57 -8.56
N ASP A 208 -13.90 21.49 -9.87
CA ASP A 208 -15.05 20.85 -10.55
C ASP A 208 -14.93 19.32 -10.60
N LYS A 209 -13.70 18.79 -10.70
CA LYS A 209 -13.42 17.36 -10.85
C LYS A 209 -13.02 16.64 -9.58
N VAL A 210 -12.47 17.34 -8.59
CA VAL A 210 -11.98 16.74 -7.33
C VAL A 210 -12.73 17.34 -6.15
N LYS A 211 -13.44 16.48 -5.41
CA LYS A 211 -14.21 16.86 -4.23
C LYS A 211 -13.74 16.06 -3.01
N VAL A 212 -13.78 16.71 -1.84
CA VAL A 212 -13.51 16.08 -0.56
C VAL A 212 -14.76 16.23 0.31
N TYR A 213 -15.14 15.15 0.98
CA TYR A 213 -16.30 15.03 1.84
C TYR A 213 -15.87 14.46 3.18
N GLU A 214 -16.35 15.07 4.26
CA GLU A 214 -16.18 14.53 5.60
C GLU A 214 -17.42 13.72 6.00
N PHE A 215 -17.21 12.48 6.41
CA PHE A 215 -18.20 11.69 7.13
C PHE A 215 -18.28 12.19 8.57
N SER A 216 -19.48 12.58 8.98
CA SER A 216 -19.76 12.96 10.37
C SER A 216 -21.05 12.30 10.84
N LYS A 217 -20.96 11.59 11.97
CA LYS A 217 -22.10 11.05 12.68
C LYS A 217 -21.78 11.00 14.17
N LYS A 218 -22.59 11.67 14.99
CA LYS A 218 -22.37 11.78 16.43
C LYS A 218 -22.20 10.40 17.07
N GLY A 219 -21.08 10.20 17.78
CA GLY A 219 -20.76 8.97 18.51
C GLY A 219 -20.21 7.83 17.65
N TRP A 220 -19.91 8.06 16.36
CA TRP A 220 -19.36 7.05 15.46
C TRP A 220 -17.92 7.41 15.07
N THR A 221 -17.07 6.40 14.96
CA THR A 221 -15.77 6.53 14.30
C THR A 221 -15.83 6.02 12.87
N TYR A 222 -15.06 6.62 11.97
CA TYR A 222 -15.03 6.27 10.55
C TYR A 222 -13.68 5.62 10.18
N HIS A 223 -13.74 4.40 9.67
CA HIS A 223 -12.55 3.59 9.36
C HIS A 223 -12.57 2.91 7.99
N ALA A 224 -13.49 3.33 7.10
CA ALA A 224 -13.62 2.79 5.76
C ALA A 224 -12.35 3.03 4.92
N LYS A 225 -12.07 2.11 4.00
CA LYS A 225 -10.95 2.16 3.05
C LYS A 225 -11.39 1.50 1.76
N GLY A 226 -11.12 2.13 0.62
CA GLY A 226 -11.47 1.53 -0.66
C GLY A 226 -11.57 2.52 -1.80
N PHE A 227 -11.80 1.96 -2.98
CA PHE A 227 -12.02 2.66 -4.24
C PHE A 227 -13.29 2.10 -4.89
N SER A 228 -14.00 2.95 -5.61
CA SER A 228 -15.07 2.58 -6.55
C SER A 228 -14.86 3.39 -7.82
N PHE A 229 -15.10 2.79 -8.98
CA PHE A 229 -14.88 3.38 -10.31
C PHE A 229 -16.03 3.02 -11.25
#